data_AF-A0A3D4DJ08-F1
#
_entry.id   AF-A0A3D4DJ08-F1
#
_cell.length_a   1.000
_cell.length_b   1.000
_cell.length_c   1.000
_cell.angle_alpha   90.00
_cell.angle_beta   90.00
_cell.angle_gamma   90.00
#
_symmetry.space_group_name_H-M   'P 1'
#
loop_
_entity.id
_entity.type
_entity.pdbx_description
1 polymer ?
#
loop_
_entity_poly.entity_id
_entity_poly.type
_entity_poly.pdbx_seq_one_letter_code
_entity_poly.pdbx_strand_id
1 'polypeptide(L)'
;MKKKVIIVVVIIVLMILLVPIPFKLRDGGTVEWKSLTYSIANVHSIYAVGNESNKYELGYKEGIVIKIFNMTVYNNTKYSLKEEFAIIDNSKEFDCNNIEEEIYRDDEYIYYLPCEKSQYIKVIYAPNEYQEGLKSSLAEGNIKISDLDKFNIEYIKKEITN
;
A
#
# COMPACT_ATOMS: atom_id res chain seq x y z
N MET A 1 12.51 54.87 -18.01
CA MET A 1 12.71 53.84 -19.06
C MET A 1 11.57 53.95 -20.07
N LYS A 2 11.83 53.88 -21.39
CA LYS A 2 10.77 53.98 -22.42
C LYS A 2 9.70 52.91 -22.12
N LYS A 3 8.40 53.24 -22.16
CA LYS A 3 7.28 52.30 -21.85
C LYS A 3 7.46 50.92 -22.49
N LYS A 4 7.97 50.87 -23.72
CA LYS A 4 8.27 49.63 -24.45
C LYS A 4 9.31 48.73 -23.75
N VAL A 5 10.33 49.33 -23.13
CA VAL A 5 11.38 48.59 -22.39
C VAL A 5 10.79 47.97 -21.12
N ILE A 6 9.93 48.68 -20.41
CA ILE A 6 9.28 48.15 -19.19
C ILE A 6 8.39 46.95 -19.53
N ILE A 7 7.59 47.04 -20.59
CA ILE A 7 6.73 45.94 -21.04
C ILE A 7 7.55 44.69 -21.36
N VAL A 8 8.66 44.85 -22.08
CA VAL A 8 9.55 43.73 -22.42
C VAL A 8 10.13 43.09 -21.17
N VAL A 9 10.60 43.88 -20.20
CA VAL A 9 11.13 43.36 -18.93
C VAL A 9 10.06 42.58 -18.16
N VAL A 10 8.82 43.10 -18.10
CA VAL A 10 7.71 42.42 -17.42
C VAL A 10 7.41 41.07 -18.07
N ILE A 11 7.36 41.00 -19.41
CA ILE A 11 7.10 39.75 -20.13
C ILE A 11 8.19 38.71 -19.85
N ILE A 12 9.46 39.13 -19.82
CA ILE A 12 10.60 38.24 -19.52
C ILE A 12 10.49 37.68 -18.10
N VAL A 13 10.22 38.55 -17.11
CA VAL A 13 10.03 38.12 -15.72
C VAL A 13 8.85 37.15 -15.60
N LEU A 14 7.75 37.41 -16.32
CA LEU A 14 6.58 36.54 -16.34
C LEU A 14 6.93 35.17 -16.93
N MET A 15 7.68 35.10 -18.04
CA MET A 15 8.14 33.83 -18.61
C MET A 15 8.99 33.04 -17.61
N ILE A 16 9.90 33.68 -16.89
CA ILE A 16 10.75 33.02 -15.88
C ILE A 16 9.89 32.42 -14.75
N LEU A 17 8.84 33.12 -14.32
CA LEU A 17 7.92 32.64 -13.27
C LEU A 17 7.06 31.43 -13.70
N LEU A 18 6.89 31.21 -15.01
CA LEU A 18 6.18 30.05 -15.54
C LEU A 18 7.08 28.81 -15.70
N VAL A 19 8.41 28.96 -15.61
CA VAL A 19 9.33 27.81 -15.65
C VAL A 19 9.20 27.02 -14.33
N PRO A 20 8.88 25.72 -14.38
CA PRO A 20 8.69 24.94 -13.19
C PRO A 20 10.04 24.64 -12.51
N ILE A 21 10.05 24.70 -11.18
CA ILE A 21 11.22 24.40 -10.35
C ILE A 21 11.05 22.99 -9.77
N PRO A 22 12.05 22.10 -9.87
CA PRO A 22 11.97 20.75 -9.30
C PRO A 22 12.18 20.76 -7.77
N PHE A 23 11.30 20.08 -7.06
CA PHE A 23 11.37 19.83 -5.62
C PHE A 23 11.42 18.33 -5.39
N LYS A 24 12.43 17.88 -4.65
CA LYS A 24 12.50 16.48 -4.19
C LYS A 24 11.76 16.37 -2.87
N LEU A 25 10.76 15.50 -2.80
CA LEU A 25 10.02 15.26 -1.58
C LEU A 25 10.77 14.24 -0.70
N ARG A 26 10.49 14.28 0.60
CA ARG A 26 11.08 13.37 1.60
C ARG A 26 10.22 12.12 1.79
N ASP A 27 9.72 11.56 0.71
CA ASP A 27 8.78 10.44 0.70
C ASP A 27 9.36 9.17 0.07
N GLY A 28 10.65 9.17 -0.28
CA GLY A 28 11.34 8.02 -0.86
C GLY A 28 11.79 8.21 -2.31
N GLY A 29 11.36 9.28 -2.99
CA GLY A 29 11.86 9.60 -4.33
C GLY A 29 10.96 10.45 -5.22
N THR A 30 9.82 10.97 -4.74
CA THR A 30 8.95 11.81 -5.56
C THR A 30 9.65 13.11 -5.94
N VAL A 31 9.51 13.50 -7.20
CA VAL A 31 9.96 14.79 -7.72
C VAL A 31 8.75 15.57 -8.21
N GLU A 32 8.52 16.75 -7.62
CA GLU A 32 7.47 17.69 -8.01
C GLU A 32 8.07 18.89 -8.73
N TRP A 33 7.72 19.09 -10.00
CA TRP A 33 8.00 20.28 -10.78
C TRP A 33 6.86 21.28 -10.58
N LYS A 34 7.13 22.36 -9.85
CA LYS A 34 6.12 23.35 -9.47
C LYS A 34 6.36 24.69 -10.18
N SER A 35 5.33 25.19 -10.86
CA SER A 35 5.27 26.54 -11.42
C SER A 35 4.18 27.36 -10.72
N LEU A 36 3.94 28.59 -11.17
CA LEU A 36 2.85 29.42 -10.67
C LEU A 36 1.45 28.86 -10.99
N THR A 37 1.27 28.24 -12.16
CA THR A 37 -0.05 27.83 -12.66
C THR A 37 -0.27 26.33 -12.67
N TYR A 38 0.79 25.53 -12.67
CA TYR A 38 0.68 24.07 -12.67
C TYR A 38 1.78 23.40 -11.86
N SER A 39 1.52 22.18 -11.39
CA SER A 39 2.57 21.28 -10.91
C SER A 39 2.45 19.92 -11.56
N ILE A 40 3.58 19.29 -11.82
CA ILE A 40 3.69 17.92 -12.31
C ILE A 40 4.53 17.17 -11.28
N ALA A 41 4.01 16.08 -10.73
CA ALA A 41 4.76 15.23 -9.83
C ALA A 41 4.97 13.87 -10.49
N ASN A 42 6.23 13.44 -10.57
CA ASN A 42 6.57 12.04 -10.78
C ASN A 42 6.67 11.40 -9.39
N VAL A 43 5.59 10.73 -9.01
CA VAL A 43 5.41 10.10 -7.70
C VAL A 43 6.25 8.83 -7.67
N HIS A 44 7.09 8.73 -6.65
CA HIS A 44 7.81 7.52 -6.27
C HIS A 44 7.95 7.58 -4.75
N SER A 45 6.83 7.33 -4.06
CA SER A 45 6.78 7.39 -2.61
C SER A 45 6.83 5.98 -2.04
N ILE A 46 7.70 5.77 -1.06
CA ILE A 46 7.70 4.56 -0.25
C ILE A 46 6.37 4.52 0.51
N TYR A 47 5.72 3.38 0.44
CA TYR A 47 4.54 3.07 1.22
C TYR A 47 4.86 1.83 2.04
N ALA A 48 4.52 1.87 3.33
CA ALA A 48 4.68 0.73 4.23
C ALA A 48 3.29 0.31 4.69
N VAL A 49 2.96 -0.97 4.50
CA VAL A 49 1.83 -1.58 5.21
C VAL A 49 2.39 -2.05 6.54
N GLY A 50 1.96 -1.37 7.61
CA GLY A 50 2.45 -1.66 8.95
C GLY A 50 1.66 -2.80 9.60
N ASN A 51 2.37 -3.62 10.37
CA ASN A 51 1.80 -4.45 11.41
C ASN A 51 2.21 -3.93 12.80
N GLU A 52 1.45 -4.34 13.83
CA GLU A 52 1.71 -3.97 15.24
C GLU A 52 3.03 -4.56 15.79
N SER A 53 3.74 -5.36 14.96
CA SER A 53 4.92 -6.15 15.29
C SER A 53 6.14 -5.84 14.40
N ASN A 54 6.39 -4.56 14.09
CA ASN A 54 7.62 -4.01 13.50
C ASN A 54 8.11 -4.65 12.17
N LYS A 55 7.27 -5.39 11.46
CA LYS A 55 7.59 -6.02 10.17
C LYS A 55 6.86 -5.24 9.07
N TYR A 56 7.50 -4.19 8.58
CA TYR A 56 6.98 -3.37 7.51
C TYR A 56 7.25 -4.03 6.16
N GLU A 57 6.21 -4.29 5.38
CA GLU A 57 6.38 -4.60 3.97
C GLU A 57 6.43 -3.31 3.18
N LEU A 58 7.55 -3.12 2.49
CA LEU A 58 7.88 -1.91 1.75
C LEU A 58 7.42 -2.06 0.30
N GLY A 59 6.46 -1.23 -0.09
CA GLY A 59 6.02 -1.05 -1.47
C GLY A 59 6.32 0.35 -1.98
N TYR A 60 6.03 0.59 -3.26
CA TYR A 60 6.14 1.91 -3.87
C TYR A 60 4.80 2.33 -4.45
N LYS A 61 4.44 3.59 -4.25
CA LYS A 61 3.40 4.26 -5.04
C LYS A 61 4.10 5.04 -6.14
N GLU A 62 3.76 4.72 -7.38
CA GLU A 62 4.40 5.25 -8.58
C GLU A 62 3.38 5.84 -9.54
N GLY A 63 3.76 6.90 -10.25
CA GLY A 63 2.96 7.42 -11.35
C GLY A 63 3.03 8.93 -11.47
N ILE A 64 2.11 9.50 -12.26
CA ILE A 64 2.12 10.93 -12.57
C ILE A 64 0.89 11.61 -11.98
N VAL A 65 1.11 12.74 -11.32
CA VAL A 65 0.05 13.65 -10.85
C VAL A 65 0.26 15.00 -11.51
N ILE A 66 -0.79 15.54 -12.15
CA ILE A 66 -0.77 16.88 -12.75
C ILE A 66 -1.83 17.73 -12.05
N LYS A 67 -1.40 18.90 -11.58
CA LYS A 67 -2.26 19.92 -10.98
C LYS A 67 -2.22 21.19 -11.81
N ILE A 68 -3.36 21.82 -12.02
CA ILE A 68 -3.50 23.16 -12.60
C ILE A 68 -4.23 24.03 -11.57
N PHE A 69 -3.68 25.19 -11.21
CA PHE A 69 -4.18 26.05 -10.12
C PHE A 69 -4.47 25.28 -8.83
N ASN A 70 -3.56 24.35 -8.48
CA ASN A 70 -3.68 23.45 -7.33
C ASN A 70 -4.87 22.45 -7.39
N MET A 71 -5.56 22.34 -8.51
CA MET A 71 -6.59 21.34 -8.77
C MET A 71 -5.99 20.16 -9.55
N THR A 72 -6.16 18.94 -9.04
CA THR A 72 -5.69 17.72 -9.73
C THR A 72 -6.53 17.47 -10.98
N VAL A 73 -5.92 17.57 -12.16
CA VAL A 73 -6.59 17.31 -13.45
C VAL A 73 -6.24 15.93 -14.00
N TYR A 74 -5.14 15.35 -13.52
CA TYR A 74 -4.71 14.01 -13.91
C TYR A 74 -4.01 13.34 -12.72
N ASN A 75 -4.38 12.08 -12.48
CA ASN A 75 -3.72 11.24 -11.50
C ASN A 75 -3.76 9.80 -12.00
N ASN A 76 -2.58 9.23 -12.23
CA ASN A 76 -2.41 7.84 -12.66
C ASN A 76 -1.74 6.97 -11.59
N THR A 77 -1.49 7.50 -10.38
CA THR A 77 -0.66 6.79 -9.39
C THR A 77 -1.19 5.38 -9.13
N LYS A 78 -0.31 4.40 -9.31
CA LYS A 78 -0.51 3.00 -9.00
C LYS A 78 0.39 2.61 -7.83
N TYR A 79 0.00 1.58 -7.13
CA TYR A 79 0.86 0.96 -6.15
C TYR A 79 1.60 -0.17 -6.85
N SER A 80 2.91 -0.03 -6.99
CA SER A 80 3.80 -1.15 -7.29
C SER A 80 3.99 -1.90 -5.98
N LEU A 81 3.01 -2.73 -5.66
CA LEU A 81 3.01 -3.59 -4.50
C LEU A 81 4.04 -4.68 -4.74
N LYS A 82 5.02 -4.79 -3.85
CA LYS A 82 5.87 -5.98 -3.83
C LYS A 82 5.05 -7.18 -3.31
N GLU A 83 4.10 -6.89 -2.41
CA GLU A 83 3.07 -7.79 -1.87
C GLU A 83 1.75 -7.00 -1.72
N GLU A 84 0.63 -7.57 -2.20
CA GLU A 84 -0.67 -6.85 -2.29
C GLU A 84 -1.45 -6.83 -0.97
N PHE A 85 -0.99 -7.59 0.02
CA PHE A 85 -1.62 -7.78 1.32
C PHE A 85 -0.58 -8.13 2.37
N ALA A 86 -0.90 -7.89 3.65
CA ALA A 86 -0.12 -8.35 4.80
C ALA A 86 -1.01 -9.15 5.75
N ILE A 87 -0.52 -10.27 6.27
CA ILE A 87 -1.24 -11.07 7.28
C ILE A 87 -0.66 -10.74 8.67
N ILE A 88 -1.53 -10.35 9.59
CA ILE A 88 -1.16 -9.90 10.92
C ILE A 88 -1.86 -10.76 11.96
N ASP A 89 -1.08 -11.40 12.82
CA ASP A 89 -1.56 -12.09 14.02
C ASP A 89 -1.52 -11.15 15.23
N ASN A 90 -2.69 -10.70 15.68
CA ASN A 90 -2.86 -9.88 16.88
C ASN A 90 -3.24 -10.70 18.12
N SER A 91 -3.04 -12.03 18.11
CA SER A 91 -3.24 -12.88 19.30
C SER A 91 -2.13 -12.63 20.33
N LYS A 92 -2.26 -11.56 21.13
CA LYS A 92 -1.41 -11.34 22.30
C LYS A 92 -1.81 -12.33 23.40
N GLU A 93 -0.89 -13.22 23.76
CA GLU A 93 -0.92 -14.12 24.92
C GLU A 93 -2.33 -14.65 25.30
N PHE A 94 -2.89 -15.53 24.46
CA PHE A 94 -4.07 -16.32 24.84
C PHE A 94 -3.66 -17.73 25.26
N ASP A 95 -4.29 -18.23 26.32
CA ASP A 95 -4.11 -19.61 26.77
C ASP A 95 -4.81 -20.53 25.77
N CYS A 96 -4.01 -21.14 24.89
CA CYS A 96 -4.53 -22.04 23.88
C CYS A 96 -4.86 -23.37 24.54
N ASN A 97 -6.16 -23.59 24.80
CA ASN A 97 -6.72 -24.82 25.38
C ASN A 97 -6.56 -26.08 24.49
N ASN A 98 -5.60 -26.09 23.57
CA ASN A 98 -5.32 -27.15 22.59
C ASN A 98 -6.52 -27.49 21.67
N ILE A 99 -7.35 -26.49 21.35
CA ILE A 99 -8.49 -26.64 20.44
C ILE A 99 -8.03 -26.26 19.03
N GLU A 100 -8.18 -27.19 18.09
CA GLU A 100 -7.88 -26.94 16.68
C GLU A 100 -9.06 -26.21 16.00
N GLU A 101 -8.77 -25.10 15.33
CA GLU A 101 -9.78 -24.31 14.61
C GLU A 101 -9.64 -24.49 13.10
N GLU A 102 -10.63 -25.09 12.43
CA GLU A 102 -10.65 -25.19 10.95
C GLU A 102 -10.71 -23.78 10.34
N ILE A 103 -9.73 -23.45 9.50
CA ILE A 103 -9.62 -22.16 8.81
C ILE A 103 -9.84 -22.24 7.31
N TYR A 104 -9.54 -23.38 6.70
CA TYR A 104 -9.65 -23.59 5.26
C TYR A 104 -9.67 -25.08 4.92
N ARG A 105 -10.30 -25.42 3.81
CA ARG A 105 -10.40 -26.78 3.29
C ARG A 105 -10.33 -26.72 1.77
N ASP A 106 -9.49 -27.57 1.20
CA ASP A 106 -9.48 -27.85 -0.23
C ASP A 106 -9.94 -29.29 -0.50
N ASP A 107 -9.72 -29.78 -1.72
CA ASP A 107 -10.16 -31.13 -2.14
C ASP A 107 -9.35 -32.26 -1.48
N GLU A 108 -8.17 -31.97 -0.93
CA GLU A 108 -7.21 -32.98 -0.43
C GLU A 108 -6.97 -32.86 1.08
N TYR A 109 -7.01 -31.64 1.63
CA TYR A 109 -6.59 -31.32 2.99
C TYR A 109 -7.56 -30.38 3.72
N ILE A 110 -7.50 -30.48 5.05
CA ILE A 110 -8.12 -29.55 5.98
C ILE A 110 -7.01 -28.87 6.77
N TYR A 111 -7.11 -27.54 6.87
CA TYR A 111 -6.13 -26.69 7.50
C TYR A 111 -6.70 -26.10 8.78
N TYR A 112 -5.93 -26.24 9.87
CA TYR A 112 -6.32 -25.82 11.20
C TYR A 112 -5.32 -24.84 11.78
N LEU A 113 -5.79 -23.87 12.55
CA LEU A 113 -4.93 -23.19 13.52
C LEU A 113 -4.83 -24.03 14.79
N PRO A 114 -3.69 -23.98 15.51
CA PRO A 114 -3.50 -24.71 16.77
C PRO A 114 -4.36 -24.16 17.93
N CYS A 115 -5.18 -23.14 17.67
CA CYS A 115 -5.94 -22.38 18.66
C CYS A 115 -7.08 -21.62 17.97
N GLU A 116 -8.16 -21.30 18.70
CA GLU A 116 -9.26 -20.44 18.24
C GLU A 116 -8.83 -18.97 18.16
N LYS A 117 -7.95 -18.66 17.21
CA LYS A 117 -7.33 -17.34 17.05
C LYS A 117 -7.56 -16.69 15.70
N SER A 118 -8.29 -17.33 14.78
CA SER A 118 -8.52 -16.80 13.43
C SER A 118 -9.14 -15.39 13.45
N GLN A 119 -9.97 -15.08 14.44
CA GLN A 119 -10.60 -13.76 14.63
C GLN A 119 -9.60 -12.64 14.95
N TYR A 120 -8.42 -12.99 15.49
CA TYR A 120 -7.35 -12.06 15.79
C TYR A 120 -6.33 -11.96 14.65
N ILE A 121 -6.42 -12.85 13.65
CA ILE A 121 -5.59 -12.81 12.45
C ILE A 121 -6.33 -12.04 11.37
N LYS A 122 -5.75 -10.91 10.96
CA LYS A 122 -6.32 -10.03 9.95
C LYS A 122 -5.43 -9.93 8.73
N VAL A 123 -6.06 -9.89 7.56
CA VAL A 123 -5.41 -9.59 6.29
C VAL A 123 -5.64 -8.10 6.01
N ILE A 124 -4.56 -7.34 5.86
CA ILE A 124 -4.60 -5.94 5.47
C ILE A 124 -4.26 -5.85 4.00
N TYR A 125 -5.22 -5.42 3.19
CA TYR A 125 -5.01 -5.23 1.76
C TYR A 125 -4.51 -3.82 1.47
N ALA A 126 -3.49 -3.75 0.64
CA ALA A 126 -3.08 -2.51 0.04
C ALA A 126 -3.96 -2.22 -1.20
N PRO A 127 -4.19 -0.95 -1.54
CA PRO A 127 -3.63 0.27 -0.93
C PRO A 127 -4.56 0.97 0.07
N ASN A 128 -5.76 0.45 0.30
CA ASN A 128 -6.80 1.12 1.09
C ASN A 128 -6.79 0.72 2.58
N GLU A 129 -5.83 -0.11 3.00
CA GLU A 129 -5.73 -0.66 4.36
C GLU A 129 -7.02 -1.37 4.78
N TYR A 130 -7.77 -1.88 3.81
CA TYR A 130 -8.96 -2.67 4.08
C TYR A 130 -8.56 -3.90 4.86
N GLN A 131 -9.25 -4.14 5.97
CA GLN A 131 -8.98 -5.28 6.84
C GLN A 131 -10.08 -6.31 6.69
N GLU A 132 -9.66 -7.55 6.58
CA GLU A 132 -10.54 -8.70 6.50
C GLU A 132 -10.05 -9.80 7.45
N GLY A 133 -10.95 -10.68 7.88
CA GLY A 133 -10.60 -11.82 8.71
C GLY A 133 -9.97 -12.95 7.87
N LEU A 134 -9.00 -13.65 8.45
CA LEU A 134 -8.26 -14.73 7.79
C LEU A 134 -9.15 -15.75 7.04
N LYS A 135 -10.23 -16.22 7.69
CA LYS A 135 -11.14 -17.21 7.09
C LYS A 135 -11.85 -16.69 5.85
N SER A 136 -12.34 -15.45 5.89
CA SER A 136 -13.01 -14.83 4.74
C SER A 136 -12.04 -14.65 3.58
N SER A 137 -10.84 -14.14 3.87
CA SER A 137 -9.79 -13.94 2.86
C SER A 137 -9.35 -15.24 2.18
N LEU A 138 -9.27 -16.35 2.93
CA LEU A 138 -8.99 -17.69 2.38
C LEU A 138 -10.17 -18.25 1.58
N ALA A 139 -11.41 -18.08 2.07
CA ALA A 139 -12.62 -18.56 1.40
C ALA A 139 -12.91 -17.83 0.08
N GLU A 140 -12.63 -16.52 0.02
CA GLU A 140 -12.78 -15.70 -1.18
C GLU A 140 -11.63 -15.91 -2.18
N GLY A 141 -10.55 -16.59 -1.78
CA GLY A 141 -9.37 -16.83 -2.61
C GLY A 141 -8.49 -15.59 -2.79
N ASN A 142 -8.69 -14.55 -1.97
CA ASN A 142 -7.88 -13.34 -1.95
C ASN A 142 -6.44 -13.63 -1.47
N ILE A 143 -6.28 -14.66 -0.62
CA ILE A 143 -4.99 -15.19 -0.17
C ILE A 143 -4.98 -16.72 -0.29
N LYS A 144 -3.79 -17.31 -0.38
CA LYS A 144 -3.57 -18.76 -0.41
C LYS A 144 -3.03 -19.26 0.91
N ILE A 145 -3.23 -20.56 1.18
CA ILE A 145 -2.66 -21.17 2.39
C ILE A 145 -1.14 -21.06 2.46
N SER A 146 -0.45 -21.14 1.30
CA SER A 146 1.01 -20.94 1.20
C SER A 146 1.47 -19.52 1.54
N ASP A 147 0.56 -18.54 1.55
CA ASP A 147 0.91 -17.18 1.94
C ASP A 147 1.11 -17.09 3.45
N LEU A 148 0.44 -17.91 4.26
CA LEU A 148 0.65 -17.98 5.72
C LEU A 148 2.11 -18.30 6.07
N ASP A 149 2.78 -19.13 5.27
CA ASP A 149 4.20 -19.47 5.44
C ASP A 149 5.10 -18.23 5.30
N LYS A 150 4.79 -17.33 4.35
CA LYS A 150 5.54 -16.08 4.12
C LYS A 150 5.44 -15.13 5.33
N PHE A 151 4.27 -15.12 5.96
CA PHE A 151 3.96 -14.29 7.13
C PHE A 151 4.27 -14.98 8.46
N ASN A 152 4.85 -16.18 8.45
CA ASN A 152 5.22 -16.96 9.64
C ASN A 152 4.00 -17.25 10.55
N ILE A 153 2.87 -17.61 9.95
CA ILE A 153 1.65 -18.05 10.64
C ILE A 153 1.64 -19.58 10.66
N GLU A 154 1.75 -20.16 11.85
CA GLU A 154 1.72 -21.62 12.02
C GLU A 154 0.31 -22.18 11.83
N TYR A 155 0.22 -23.29 11.09
CA TYR A 155 -1.01 -24.06 10.89
C TYR A 155 -0.72 -25.57 10.84
N ILE A 156 -1.77 -26.36 11.07
CA ILE A 156 -1.74 -27.83 11.03
C ILE A 156 -2.46 -28.28 9.76
N LYS A 157 -1.84 -29.18 9.01
CA LYS A 157 -2.39 -29.77 7.77
C LYS A 157 -2.80 -31.22 8.02
N LYS A 158 -4.04 -31.60 7.67
CA LYS A 158 -4.55 -32.98 7.80
C LYS A 158 -5.20 -33.45 6.50
N GLU A 159 -4.95 -34.70 6.12
CA GLU A 159 -5.58 -35.34 4.95
C GLU A 159 -7.05 -35.65 5.19
N ILE A 160 -7.88 -35.49 4.16
CA ILE A 160 -9.28 -35.92 4.20
C ILE A 160 -9.30 -37.45 4.11
N THR A 161 -9.43 -38.10 5.26
CA THR A 161 -9.67 -39.55 5.30
C THR A 161 -11.09 -39.81 4.80
N ASN A 162 -11.23 -40.34 3.59
CA ASN A 162 -12.50 -40.85 3.04
C ASN A 162 -12.99 -42.09 3.78
#